data_AF-A0AAE9YNS9-F1
#
_entry.id   AF-A0AAE9YNS9-F1
#
_cell.length_a   1.000
_cell.length_b   1.000
_cell.length_c   1.000
_cell.angle_alpha   90.00
_cell.angle_beta   90.00
_cell.angle_gamma   90.00
#
_symmetry.space_group_name_H-M   'P 1'
#
loop_
_entity.id
_entity.type
_entity.pdbx_description
1 polymer ?
#
loop_
_entity_poly.entity_id
_entity_poly.type
_entity_poly.pdbx_seq_one_letter_code
_entity_poly.pdbx_strand_id
1 'polypeptide(L)'
;MRKKAIVALAFGTAFYLAQLDTESNSVIAESSVVEKRHQQSDKYAPEPLPQTNSQAKAILINNTSPELSPKKIPYEGDWCIGGIDLTEADFLFANQESADWDRERGRIHFNTQDLYGNYSDRPGADLIEPYREMSKENLLAQVDSNDRYAMIAAVQRYDLSLDTIIEIARKLVIFGDTSLGLLSLYSIEQSAARSEYSKKQRVTAKVKRHMKEALMYVFYGVSRYDTSLLANYLMSLERDEPFNSTLKPYNVLSPQDFDDVKHEVKVFSQMLDKRREQYNLVPIGEIDVPKIATHDFQSSLGTLYLDHGKDLDKLQSLNADTGPNIKRSACVTRHFKLFGKYH
;
A
#
# COMPACT_ATOMS: atom_id res chain seq x y z
N MET A 1 -58.34 15.72 -3.00
CA MET A 1 -57.16 16.49 -3.47
C MET A 1 -56.45 17.03 -2.23
N ARG A 2 -55.36 16.39 -1.77
CA ARG A 2 -53.94 16.85 -1.86
C ARG A 2 -53.81 18.36 -1.51
N LYS A 3 -53.03 18.79 -0.52
CA LYS A 3 -51.61 18.45 -0.27
C LYS A 3 -51.25 18.53 1.23
N LYS A 4 -50.43 17.58 1.69
CA LYS A 4 -49.63 17.65 2.92
C LYS A 4 -48.30 18.32 2.57
N ALA A 5 -47.84 19.26 3.39
CA ALA A 5 -46.49 19.81 3.32
C ALA A 5 -45.56 18.92 4.17
N ILE A 6 -44.49 18.43 3.54
CA ILE A 6 -43.40 17.70 4.18
C ILE A 6 -42.33 18.72 4.54
N VAL A 7 -42.02 18.82 5.84
CA VAL A 7 -40.83 19.51 6.35
C VAL A 7 -39.67 18.53 6.19
N ALA A 8 -38.75 18.82 5.28
CA ALA A 8 -37.49 18.09 5.15
C ALA A 8 -36.45 18.71 6.08
N LEU A 9 -36.02 17.94 7.07
CA LEU A 9 -34.84 18.21 7.89
C LEU A 9 -33.59 17.93 7.03
N ALA A 10 -32.88 19.00 6.66
CA ALA A 10 -31.52 18.93 6.14
C ALA A 10 -30.55 19.10 7.31
N PHE A 11 -29.87 18.02 7.71
CA PHE A 11 -28.75 18.06 8.63
C PHE A 11 -27.56 17.32 8.00
N GLY A 12 -26.44 18.04 7.86
CA GLY A 12 -25.11 17.46 8.09
C GLY A 12 -24.23 17.12 6.88
N THR A 13 -23.90 18.08 6.02
CA THR A 13 -22.68 18.03 5.19
C THR A 13 -21.91 19.35 5.29
N ALA A 14 -21.33 19.61 6.45
CA ALA A 14 -20.40 20.73 6.63
C ALA A 14 -19.50 20.45 7.82
N PHE A 15 -18.38 19.74 7.64
CA PHE A 15 -17.21 19.76 8.53
C PHE A 15 -16.07 18.87 7.97
N TYR A 16 -15.50 19.16 6.79
CA TYR A 16 -14.28 18.46 6.33
C TYR A 16 -13.24 19.32 5.59
N LEU A 17 -13.38 20.65 5.59
CA LEU A 17 -12.39 21.53 4.93
C LEU A 17 -11.49 22.33 5.91
N ALA A 18 -11.72 22.27 7.21
CA ALA A 18 -11.07 23.19 8.16
C ALA A 18 -9.77 22.69 8.81
N GLN A 19 -9.20 21.56 8.38
CA GLN A 19 -8.02 20.95 9.04
C GLN A 19 -6.78 20.83 8.14
N LEU A 20 -6.79 21.47 6.98
CA LEU A 20 -5.65 21.48 6.05
C LEU A 20 -5.05 22.88 5.80
N ASP A 21 -5.61 23.93 6.41
CA ASP A 21 -5.05 25.29 6.34
C ASP A 21 -4.44 25.63 7.71
N THR A 22 -3.17 25.30 7.90
CA THR A 22 -2.35 25.95 8.92
C THR A 22 -0.91 26.01 8.42
N GLU A 23 -0.61 27.05 7.65
CA GLU A 23 0.76 27.51 7.45
C GLU A 23 1.33 27.97 8.80
N SER A 24 2.50 27.47 9.18
CA SER A 24 3.25 28.00 10.33
C SER A 24 4.74 28.05 10.03
N ASN A 25 5.19 29.27 9.72
CA ASN A 25 6.59 29.70 9.79
C ASN A 25 7.14 29.60 11.23
N SER A 26 8.33 29.01 11.40
CA SER A 26 9.31 29.38 12.45
C SER A 26 10.65 28.68 12.15
N VAL A 27 11.68 29.39 11.70
CA VAL A 27 12.74 30.07 12.49
C VAL A 27 13.64 29.09 13.28
N ILE A 28 14.90 29.12 12.87
CA ILE A 28 16.06 28.33 13.27
C ILE A 28 16.46 28.59 14.75
N ALA A 29 16.88 27.55 15.45
CA ALA A 29 17.80 27.65 16.58
C ALA A 29 18.79 26.47 16.58
N GLU A 30 20.06 26.78 16.32
CA GLU A 30 21.20 25.87 16.44
C GLU A 30 21.44 25.45 17.90
N SER A 31 21.88 24.21 18.10
CA SER A 31 22.61 23.81 19.29
C SER A 31 23.45 22.58 18.99
N SER A 32 24.75 22.82 18.85
CA SER A 32 25.84 21.84 18.75
C SER A 32 26.04 21.07 20.05
N VAL A 33 26.18 19.74 19.98
CA VAL A 33 27.06 19.00 20.91
C VAL A 33 27.78 17.88 20.15
N VAL A 34 29.10 18.00 20.17
CA VAL A 34 30.11 17.05 19.70
C VAL A 34 30.21 15.91 20.72
N GLU A 35 30.22 14.65 20.29
CA GLU A 35 30.99 13.65 21.01
C GLU A 35 31.58 12.57 20.09
N LYS A 36 32.85 12.27 20.37
CA LYS A 36 33.80 11.54 19.53
C LYS A 36 33.86 10.06 19.93
N ARG A 37 34.02 9.23 18.89
CA ARG A 37 34.86 8.00 18.78
C ARG A 37 34.75 6.94 19.87
N HIS A 38 34.61 5.68 19.43
CA HIS A 38 35.68 4.68 19.62
C HIS A 38 35.76 3.72 18.41
N GLN A 39 36.95 3.63 17.83
CA GLN A 39 37.40 2.64 16.84
C GLN A 39 38.19 1.55 17.58
N GLN A 40 37.95 0.28 17.24
CA GLN A 40 38.89 -0.86 17.17
C GLN A 40 38.03 -2.15 17.09
N SER A 41 38.32 -3.19 16.33
CA SER A 41 39.59 -3.74 15.87
C SER A 41 39.33 -4.77 14.75
N ASP A 42 40.07 -4.63 13.65
CA ASP A 42 40.77 -5.64 12.85
C ASP A 42 40.24 -7.09 12.62
N LYS A 43 40.38 -7.44 11.33
CA LYS A 43 40.80 -8.73 10.74
C LYS A 43 39.77 -9.85 10.70
N TYR A 44 39.19 -10.07 9.52
CA TYR A 44 39.17 -11.36 8.82
C TYR A 44 38.95 -11.11 7.32
N ALA A 45 39.87 -11.58 6.48
CA ALA A 45 39.67 -11.62 5.03
C ALA A 45 38.82 -12.85 4.68
N PRO A 46 37.75 -12.75 3.87
CA PRO A 46 37.08 -13.93 3.35
C PRO A 46 37.72 -14.38 2.03
N GLU A 47 38.06 -15.67 1.98
CA GLU A 47 38.32 -16.43 0.75
C GLU A 47 37.09 -16.39 -0.19
N PRO A 48 37.27 -16.38 -1.52
CA PRO A 48 36.16 -16.27 -2.46
C PRO A 48 35.48 -17.63 -2.67
N LEU A 49 34.17 -17.68 -2.43
CA LEU A 49 33.31 -18.83 -2.70
C LEU A 49 31.97 -18.38 -3.31
N PRO A 50 31.29 -19.25 -4.07
CA PRO A 50 31.11 -19.14 -5.51
C PRO A 50 29.86 -18.36 -5.92
N GLN A 51 29.88 -17.85 -7.16
CA GLN A 51 28.75 -17.22 -7.84
C GLN A 51 27.46 -18.02 -7.64
N THR A 52 26.48 -17.41 -6.96
CA THR A 52 25.14 -17.97 -6.80
C THR A 52 24.40 -17.91 -8.13
N ASN A 53 24.34 -19.07 -8.78
CA ASN A 53 23.52 -19.31 -9.97
C ASN A 53 22.07 -18.88 -9.73
N SER A 54 21.54 -18.09 -10.67
CA SER A 54 20.12 -17.75 -10.86
C SER A 54 19.17 -18.94 -11.08
N GLN A 55 19.66 -20.17 -10.88
CA GLN A 55 18.95 -21.42 -11.14
C GLN A 55 18.15 -21.93 -9.94
N ALA A 56 18.28 -21.33 -8.75
CA ALA A 56 17.60 -21.80 -7.54
C ALA A 56 16.07 -21.54 -7.54
N LYS A 57 15.52 -20.71 -8.43
CA LYS A 57 14.07 -20.52 -8.58
C LYS A 57 13.41 -21.47 -9.61
N ALA A 58 14.17 -22.30 -10.32
CA ALA A 58 13.65 -23.16 -11.39
C ALA A 58 13.42 -24.63 -10.98
N ILE A 59 13.79 -25.07 -9.77
CA ILE A 59 13.87 -26.51 -9.41
C ILE A 59 12.68 -26.99 -8.54
N LEU A 60 11.48 -26.46 -8.75
CA LEU A 60 10.26 -26.98 -8.08
C LEU A 60 9.22 -27.58 -9.03
N ILE A 61 9.56 -27.76 -10.30
CA ILE A 61 8.67 -28.37 -11.30
C ILE A 61 9.43 -29.51 -11.97
N ASN A 62 9.56 -30.67 -11.33
CA ASN A 62 9.99 -31.87 -12.05
C ASN A 62 9.61 -33.20 -11.41
N ASN A 63 8.46 -33.29 -10.74
CA ASN A 63 7.89 -34.58 -10.34
C ASN A 63 6.37 -34.57 -10.50
N THR A 64 5.91 -34.59 -11.76
CA THR A 64 4.57 -35.07 -12.13
C THR A 64 4.61 -35.46 -13.61
N SER A 65 3.93 -36.57 -13.94
CA SER A 65 3.85 -37.26 -15.25
C SER A 65 4.02 -36.40 -16.53
N PRO A 66 4.58 -36.98 -17.62
CA PRO A 66 4.73 -36.33 -18.93
C PRO A 66 3.41 -36.26 -19.72
N GLU A 67 2.32 -35.83 -19.08
CA GLU A 67 1.04 -35.58 -19.73
C GLU A 67 0.75 -34.07 -19.73
N LEU A 68 0.87 -33.47 -20.92
CA LEU A 68 0.50 -32.09 -21.28
C LEU A 68 1.18 -31.01 -20.44
N SER A 69 2.42 -30.66 -20.79
CA SER A 69 2.90 -29.29 -20.52
C SER A 69 1.90 -28.32 -21.19
N PRO A 70 1.16 -27.49 -20.43
CA PRO A 70 0.18 -26.61 -21.02
C PRO A 70 0.87 -25.72 -22.06
N LYS A 71 0.24 -25.56 -23.23
CA LYS A 71 0.76 -24.69 -24.30
C LYS A 71 1.01 -23.30 -23.69
N LYS A 72 2.25 -22.83 -23.79
CA LYS A 72 2.61 -21.50 -23.32
C LYS A 72 1.82 -20.44 -24.10
N ILE A 73 1.39 -19.40 -23.39
CA ILE A 73 0.53 -18.32 -23.84
C ILE A 73 1.39 -17.05 -23.94
N PRO A 74 1.22 -16.19 -24.97
CA PRO A 74 1.90 -14.90 -25.01
C PRO A 74 1.41 -13.94 -23.92
N TYR A 75 2.16 -12.88 -23.62
CA TYR A 75 1.78 -11.88 -22.62
C TYR A 75 0.39 -11.28 -22.88
N GLU A 76 0.06 -11.05 -24.15
CA GLU A 76 -1.25 -10.50 -24.57
C GLU A 76 -2.43 -11.47 -24.39
N GLY A 77 -2.18 -12.75 -24.12
CA GLY A 77 -3.24 -13.74 -23.90
C GLY A 77 -3.87 -13.70 -22.50
N ASP A 78 -4.78 -14.65 -22.27
CA ASP A 78 -5.49 -14.82 -21.00
C ASP A 78 -4.72 -15.80 -20.09
N TRP A 79 -3.77 -15.27 -19.32
CA TRP A 79 -2.98 -16.04 -18.36
C TRP A 79 -3.30 -15.63 -16.91
N CYS A 80 -2.99 -16.50 -15.96
CA CYS A 80 -3.17 -16.20 -14.53
C CYS A 80 -1.85 -16.28 -13.76
N ILE A 81 -0.98 -17.23 -14.11
CA ILE A 81 0.25 -17.54 -13.37
C ILE A 81 1.43 -17.43 -14.33
N GLY A 82 2.13 -16.30 -14.31
CA GLY A 82 3.18 -15.98 -15.28
C GLY A 82 4.21 -17.10 -15.46
N GLY A 83 4.78 -17.61 -14.36
CA GLY A 83 5.80 -18.68 -14.43
C GLY A 83 5.30 -20.02 -14.99
N ILE A 84 3.99 -20.25 -15.05
CA ILE A 84 3.39 -21.49 -15.57
C ILE A 84 2.86 -21.26 -16.98
N ASP A 85 2.11 -20.19 -17.19
CA ASP A 85 1.34 -19.95 -18.41
C ASP A 85 2.17 -19.30 -19.51
N LEU A 86 3.10 -18.41 -19.17
CA LEU A 86 3.81 -17.59 -20.15
C LEU A 86 5.01 -18.29 -20.76
N THR A 87 5.38 -17.86 -21.96
CA THR A 87 6.73 -18.13 -22.51
C THR A 87 7.78 -17.48 -21.61
N GLU A 88 9.04 -17.91 -21.72
CA GLU A 88 10.12 -17.33 -20.91
C GLU A 88 10.33 -15.83 -21.21
N ALA A 89 10.29 -15.43 -22.48
CA ALA A 89 10.43 -14.04 -22.88
C ALA A 89 9.26 -13.17 -22.37
N ASP A 90 8.02 -13.67 -22.49
CA ASP A 90 6.83 -12.98 -21.98
C ASP A 90 6.83 -12.89 -20.45
N PHE A 91 7.34 -13.91 -19.77
CA PHE A 91 7.48 -13.90 -18.31
C PHE A 91 8.51 -12.86 -17.85
N LEU A 92 9.64 -12.73 -18.54
CA LEU A 92 10.63 -11.69 -18.26
C LEU A 92 10.05 -10.29 -18.51
N PHE A 93 9.32 -10.10 -19.61
CA PHE A 93 8.63 -8.84 -19.91
C PHE A 93 7.59 -8.51 -18.83
N ALA A 94 6.76 -9.47 -18.42
CA ALA A 94 5.80 -9.29 -17.33
C ALA A 94 6.47 -8.89 -16.01
N ASN A 95 7.62 -9.47 -15.67
CA ASN A 95 8.36 -9.09 -14.47
C ASN A 95 8.92 -7.67 -14.56
N GLN A 96 9.37 -7.25 -15.74
CA GLN A 96 9.83 -5.87 -15.96
C GLN A 96 8.66 -4.89 -15.80
N GLU A 97 7.52 -5.14 -16.45
CA GLU A 97 6.34 -4.29 -16.28
C GLU A 97 5.84 -4.28 -14.82
N SER A 98 5.92 -5.40 -14.10
CA SER A 98 5.57 -5.47 -12.67
C SER A 98 6.49 -4.57 -11.84
N ALA A 99 7.80 -4.60 -12.10
CA ALA A 99 8.76 -3.71 -11.44
C ALA A 99 8.53 -2.24 -11.79
N ASP A 100 8.14 -1.94 -13.04
CA ASP A 100 7.80 -0.59 -13.47
C ASP A 100 6.52 -0.10 -12.77
N TRP A 101 5.51 -0.97 -12.69
CA TRP A 101 4.28 -0.70 -11.95
C TRP A 101 4.51 -0.46 -10.46
N ASP A 102 5.39 -1.24 -9.82
CA ASP A 102 5.81 -1.02 -8.43
C ASP A 102 6.45 0.36 -8.24
N ARG A 103 7.26 0.83 -9.19
CA ARG A 103 7.80 2.20 -9.14
C ARG A 103 6.71 3.24 -9.35
N GLU A 104 5.83 3.04 -10.32
CA GLU A 104 4.76 3.98 -10.65
C GLU A 104 3.74 4.16 -9.53
N ARG A 105 3.51 3.13 -8.71
CA ARG A 105 2.62 3.22 -7.54
C ARG A 105 3.32 3.57 -6.23
N GLY A 106 4.64 3.82 -6.28
CA GLY A 106 5.43 4.26 -5.13
C GLY A 106 5.83 3.14 -4.17
N ARG A 107 5.79 1.88 -4.62
CA ARG A 107 6.23 0.71 -3.85
C ARG A 107 7.73 0.53 -3.96
N ILE A 108 8.48 1.50 -3.45
CA ILE A 108 9.96 1.49 -3.45
C ILE A 108 10.45 1.55 -2.02
N HIS A 109 11.25 0.57 -1.62
CA HIS A 109 11.76 0.46 -0.26
C HIS A 109 13.28 0.50 -0.24
N PHE A 110 13.85 1.03 0.83
CA PHE A 110 15.29 0.96 1.04
C PHE A 110 15.76 -0.49 1.06
N ASN A 111 16.99 -0.71 0.60
CA ASN A 111 17.62 -2.00 0.76
C ASN A 111 17.75 -2.33 2.24
N THR A 112 17.52 -3.59 2.58
CA THR A 112 17.54 -4.07 3.96
C THR A 112 18.62 -5.13 4.11
N GLN A 113 19.38 -5.07 5.20
CA GLN A 113 20.17 -6.20 5.63
C GLN A 113 19.32 -7.07 6.55
N ASP A 114 19.33 -8.38 6.33
CA ASP A 114 18.72 -9.31 7.27
C ASP A 114 19.53 -9.39 8.58
N LEU A 115 19.01 -10.11 9.58
CA LEU A 115 19.67 -10.30 10.88
C LEU A 115 21.03 -11.01 10.78
N TYR A 116 21.34 -11.62 9.63
CA TYR A 116 22.59 -12.31 9.33
C TYR A 116 23.55 -11.47 8.49
N GLY A 117 23.20 -10.20 8.20
CA GLY A 117 24.00 -9.28 7.41
C GLY A 117 23.89 -9.49 5.89
N ASN A 118 22.99 -10.35 5.42
CA ASN A 118 22.77 -10.51 3.98
C ASN A 118 22.02 -9.32 3.42
N TYR A 119 22.57 -8.72 2.38
CA TYR A 119 21.95 -7.62 1.67
C TYR A 119 20.81 -8.12 0.80
N SER A 120 19.61 -7.57 1.02
CA SER A 120 18.46 -7.77 0.14
C SER A 120 18.34 -6.57 -0.79
N ASP A 121 18.78 -6.75 -2.04
CA ASP A 121 18.47 -5.82 -3.13
C ASP A 121 16.96 -5.78 -3.36
N ARG A 122 16.36 -4.60 -3.16
CA ARG A 122 14.95 -4.35 -3.45
C ARG A 122 14.83 -3.62 -4.78
N PRO A 123 13.87 -3.99 -5.64
CA PRO A 123 13.63 -3.30 -6.90
C PRO A 123 13.42 -1.80 -6.70
N GLY A 124 14.15 -0.98 -7.48
CA GLY A 124 14.06 0.48 -7.47
C GLY A 124 14.71 1.17 -6.26
N ALA A 125 15.32 0.43 -5.33
CA ALA A 125 15.97 1.02 -4.17
C ALA A 125 17.07 2.02 -4.56
N ASP A 126 17.78 1.74 -5.64
CA ASP A 126 18.80 2.63 -6.24
C ASP A 126 18.30 4.07 -6.49
N LEU A 127 16.99 4.24 -6.71
CA LEU A 127 16.37 5.55 -6.91
C LEU A 127 16.19 6.34 -5.61
N ILE A 128 16.11 5.68 -4.46
CA ILE A 128 15.81 6.33 -3.17
C ILE A 128 16.99 6.28 -2.18
N GLU A 129 17.92 5.33 -2.33
CA GLU A 129 19.09 5.15 -1.47
C GLU A 129 19.93 6.43 -1.30
N PRO A 130 20.17 7.27 -2.34
CA PRO A 130 20.90 8.53 -2.15
C PRO A 130 20.25 9.48 -1.14
N TYR A 131 18.92 9.43 -1.01
CA TYR A 131 18.17 10.27 -0.07
C TYR A 131 18.19 9.73 1.36
N ARG A 132 18.54 8.45 1.56
CA ARG A 132 18.68 7.85 2.90
C ARG A 132 19.82 8.51 3.68
N GLU A 133 20.94 8.71 3.00
CA GLU A 133 22.18 9.26 3.58
C GLU A 133 22.21 10.80 3.55
N MET A 134 21.23 11.44 2.89
CA MET A 134 21.11 12.89 2.80
C MET A 134 20.78 13.49 4.16
N SER A 135 21.26 14.71 4.46
CA SER A 135 20.82 15.43 5.65
C SER A 135 19.32 15.68 5.61
N LYS A 136 18.70 15.80 6.79
CA LYS A 136 17.27 16.06 6.91
C LYS A 136 16.85 17.33 6.17
N GLU A 137 17.63 18.40 6.29
CA GLU A 137 17.35 19.69 5.67
C GLU A 137 17.38 19.59 4.14
N ASN A 138 18.40 18.93 3.59
CA ASN A 138 18.53 18.76 2.14
C ASN A 138 17.43 17.85 1.59
N LEU A 139 17.06 16.79 2.33
CA LEU A 139 15.96 15.93 1.94
C LEU A 139 14.64 16.69 1.88
N LEU A 140 14.34 17.50 2.89
CA LEU A 140 13.13 18.31 2.90
C LEU A 140 13.14 19.36 1.78
N ALA A 141 14.29 19.93 1.43
CA ALA A 141 14.39 20.80 0.27
C ALA A 141 14.06 20.07 -1.05
N GLN A 142 14.45 18.80 -1.21
CA GLN A 142 14.05 18.00 -2.37
C GLN A 142 12.54 17.70 -2.36
N VAL A 143 11.98 17.35 -1.21
CA VAL A 143 10.54 17.18 -1.01
C VAL A 143 9.75 18.44 -1.39
N ASP A 144 10.25 19.61 -1.02
CA ASP A 144 9.65 20.91 -1.33
C ASP A 144 9.69 21.20 -2.84
N SER A 145 10.75 20.76 -3.53
CA SER A 145 10.84 20.80 -5.00
C SER A 145 9.97 19.77 -5.73
N ASN A 146 9.09 19.05 -5.01
CA ASN A 146 8.21 18.00 -5.54
C ASN A 146 8.97 16.77 -6.08
N ASP A 147 10.18 16.50 -5.59
CA ASP A 147 10.89 15.27 -5.93
C ASP A 147 10.18 14.06 -5.31
N ARG A 148 9.60 13.21 -6.17
CA ARG A 148 8.83 12.04 -5.76
C ARG A 148 9.68 11.01 -5.01
N TYR A 149 10.92 10.76 -5.44
CA TYR A 149 11.80 9.79 -4.79
C TYR A 149 12.28 10.30 -3.43
N ALA A 150 12.53 11.61 -3.32
CA ALA A 150 12.79 12.25 -2.03
C ALA A 150 11.60 12.08 -1.07
N MET A 151 10.36 12.28 -1.55
CA MET A 151 9.16 12.08 -0.73
C MET A 151 9.01 10.62 -0.27
N ILE A 152 9.22 9.64 -1.17
CA ILE A 152 9.19 8.20 -0.84
C ILE A 152 10.26 7.84 0.20
N ALA A 153 11.47 8.38 0.05
CA ALA A 153 12.55 8.19 1.02
C ALA A 153 12.20 8.82 2.37
N ALA A 154 11.64 10.02 2.37
CA ALA A 154 11.31 10.78 3.58
C ALA A 154 10.26 10.07 4.44
N VAL A 155 9.19 9.53 3.87
CA VAL A 155 8.16 8.80 4.67
C VAL A 155 8.67 7.52 5.33
N GLN A 156 9.84 7.03 4.91
CA GLN A 156 10.49 5.84 5.48
C GLN A 156 11.55 6.20 6.55
N ARG A 157 11.87 7.48 6.74
CA ARG A 157 12.86 7.92 7.73
C ARG A 157 12.28 8.06 9.13
N TYR A 158 13.07 7.67 10.13
CA TYR A 158 12.67 7.69 11.54
C TYR A 158 12.92 9.03 12.25
N ASP A 159 13.69 9.94 11.65
CA ASP A 159 14.09 11.22 12.24
C ASP A 159 13.21 12.42 11.79
N LEU A 160 12.15 12.16 11.04
CA LEU A 160 11.11 13.12 10.71
C LEU A 160 9.97 13.09 11.74
N SER A 161 9.35 14.24 11.98
CA SER A 161 8.18 14.30 12.86
C SER A 161 6.98 13.64 12.18
N LEU A 162 6.01 13.20 12.98
CA LEU A 162 4.78 12.61 12.45
C LEU A 162 4.02 13.59 11.54
N ASP A 163 3.96 14.87 11.91
CA ASP A 163 3.27 15.90 11.13
C ASP A 163 3.92 16.09 9.75
N THR A 164 5.26 16.13 9.69
CA THR A 164 5.99 16.16 8.42
C THR A 164 5.71 14.90 7.58
N ILE A 165 5.71 13.71 8.19
CA ILE A 165 5.39 12.47 7.47
C ILE A 165 3.96 12.52 6.91
N ILE A 166 2.98 13.05 7.66
CA ILE A 166 1.60 13.20 7.18
C ILE A 166 1.53 14.11 5.96
N GLU A 167 2.19 15.26 6.00
CA GLU A 167 2.20 16.22 4.89
C GLU A 167 2.82 15.61 3.63
N ILE A 168 3.96 14.93 3.78
CA ILE A 168 4.63 14.25 2.67
C ILE A 168 3.77 13.10 2.14
N ALA A 169 3.16 12.30 3.02
CA ALA A 169 2.28 11.20 2.62
C ALA A 169 1.06 11.69 1.85
N ARG A 170 0.42 12.80 2.27
CA ARG A 170 -0.67 13.44 1.50
C ARG A 170 -0.20 13.88 0.12
N LYS A 171 0.99 14.49 0.04
CA LYS A 171 1.58 14.93 -1.21
C LYS A 171 1.89 13.74 -2.13
N LEU A 172 2.45 12.65 -1.60
CA LEU A 172 2.67 11.40 -2.34
C LEU A 172 1.39 10.85 -2.96
N VAL A 173 0.29 10.78 -2.19
CA VAL A 173 -0.98 10.29 -2.71
C VAL A 173 -1.55 11.20 -3.80
N ILE A 174 -1.36 12.52 -3.68
CA ILE A 174 -1.66 13.47 -4.78
C ILE A 174 -0.84 13.12 -6.03
N PHE A 175 0.43 12.76 -5.87
CA PHE A 175 1.31 12.32 -6.96
C PHE A 175 1.02 10.89 -7.47
N GLY A 176 -0.01 10.22 -6.96
CA GLY A 176 -0.46 8.92 -7.43
C GLY A 176 0.15 7.72 -6.68
N ASP A 177 0.85 7.96 -5.56
CA ASP A 177 1.32 6.89 -4.69
C ASP A 177 0.12 6.18 -4.02
N THR A 178 -0.02 4.88 -4.28
CA THR A 178 -1.03 4.03 -3.66
C THR A 178 -0.42 3.02 -2.69
N SER A 179 0.90 3.12 -2.47
CA SER A 179 1.67 2.21 -1.65
C SER A 179 2.11 2.92 -0.37
N LEU A 180 3.33 3.47 -0.31
CA LEU A 180 3.91 3.99 0.93
C LEU A 180 3.21 5.22 1.48
N GLY A 181 2.88 6.20 0.62
CA GLY A 181 2.17 7.40 1.05
C GLY A 181 0.80 7.06 1.63
N LEU A 182 0.06 6.19 0.92
CA LEU A 182 -1.26 5.74 1.37
C LEU A 182 -1.17 4.87 2.63
N LEU A 183 -0.16 4.01 2.73
CA LEU A 183 0.12 3.18 3.90
C LEU A 183 0.39 4.03 5.13
N SER A 184 1.19 5.10 5.02
CA SER A 184 1.44 6.03 6.13
C SER A 184 0.14 6.64 6.65
N LEU A 185 -0.74 7.13 5.77
CA LEU A 185 -2.03 7.70 6.17
C LEU A 185 -2.92 6.65 6.85
N TYR A 186 -3.00 5.45 6.26
CA TYR A 186 -3.72 4.32 6.85
C TYR A 186 -3.19 3.93 8.24
N SER A 187 -1.88 3.83 8.42
CA SER A 187 -1.26 3.44 9.70
C SER A 187 -1.52 4.46 10.81
N ILE A 188 -1.61 5.74 10.45
CA ILE A 188 -1.96 6.82 11.37
C ILE A 188 -3.41 6.67 11.84
N GLU A 189 -4.34 6.42 10.92
CA GLU A 189 -5.74 6.21 11.30
C GLU A 189 -5.93 4.94 12.13
N GLN A 190 -5.24 3.85 11.80
CA GLN A 190 -5.26 2.65 12.66
C GLN A 190 -4.71 2.93 14.06
N SER A 191 -3.59 3.64 14.15
CA SER A 191 -2.96 3.98 15.44
C SER A 191 -3.86 4.91 16.26
N ALA A 192 -4.55 5.85 15.61
CA ALA A 192 -5.52 6.73 16.25
C ALA A 192 -6.74 5.96 16.78
N ALA A 193 -7.30 5.05 15.98
CA ALA A 193 -8.39 4.16 16.40
C ALA A 193 -7.99 3.32 17.63
N ARG A 194 -6.78 2.73 17.58
CA ARG A 194 -6.21 1.94 18.69
C ARG A 194 -6.07 2.81 19.94
N SER A 195 -5.43 3.97 19.82
CA SER A 195 -5.19 4.89 20.94
C SER A 195 -6.48 5.34 21.60
N GLU A 196 -7.50 5.71 20.81
CA GLU A 196 -8.80 6.13 21.32
C GLU A 196 -9.52 4.98 22.03
N TYR A 197 -9.49 3.77 21.46
CA TYR A 197 -10.05 2.58 22.11
C TYR A 197 -9.32 2.28 23.42
N SER A 198 -7.99 2.25 23.44
CA SER A 198 -7.20 1.99 24.65
C SER A 198 -7.48 3.01 25.77
N LYS A 199 -7.73 4.28 25.42
CA LYS A 199 -8.08 5.33 26.40
C LYS A 199 -9.47 5.17 26.99
N LYS A 200 -10.44 4.67 26.21
CA LYS A 200 -11.87 4.66 26.59
C LYS A 200 -12.42 3.28 26.90
N GLN A 201 -11.69 2.22 26.53
CA GLN A 201 -12.07 0.80 26.66
C GLN A 201 -13.45 0.50 26.05
N ARG A 202 -13.84 1.24 25.02
CA ARG A 202 -15.10 1.08 24.30
C ARG A 202 -15.01 1.69 22.91
N VAL A 203 -15.85 1.20 22.00
CA VAL A 203 -16.02 1.77 20.67
C VAL A 203 -16.72 3.12 20.78
N THR A 204 -16.03 4.19 20.43
CA THR A 204 -16.58 5.57 20.39
C THR A 204 -16.82 6.01 18.94
N ALA A 205 -17.55 7.11 18.76
CA ALA A 205 -17.70 7.73 17.44
C ALA A 205 -16.34 8.09 16.79
N LYS A 206 -15.33 8.42 17.60
CA LYS A 206 -13.96 8.68 17.12
C LYS A 206 -13.28 7.42 16.61
N VAL A 207 -13.35 6.31 17.36
CA VAL A 207 -12.84 5.00 16.91
C VAL A 207 -13.47 4.64 15.57
N LYS A 208 -14.80 4.77 15.50
CA LYS A 208 -15.59 4.50 14.30
C LYS A 208 -15.13 5.33 13.09
N ARG A 209 -14.93 6.64 13.29
CA ARG A 209 -14.45 7.56 12.25
C ARG A 209 -13.08 7.15 11.72
N HIS A 210 -12.11 6.93 12.61
CA HIS A 210 -10.75 6.51 12.23
C HIS A 210 -10.76 5.16 11.48
N MET A 211 -11.63 4.23 11.87
CA MET A 211 -11.78 2.97 11.13
C MET A 211 -12.38 3.15 9.73
N LYS A 212 -13.34 4.06 9.57
CA LYS A 212 -13.89 4.41 8.24
C LYS A 212 -12.80 5.06 7.37
N GLU A 213 -12.03 5.99 7.90
CA GLU A 213 -10.92 6.65 7.19
C GLU A 213 -9.83 5.64 6.79
N ALA A 214 -9.44 4.74 7.70
CA ALA A 214 -8.51 3.65 7.39
C ALA A 214 -9.02 2.74 6.25
N LEU A 215 -10.30 2.35 6.28
CA LEU A 215 -10.90 1.53 5.23
C LEU A 215 -11.05 2.29 3.90
N MET A 216 -11.32 3.59 3.95
CA MET A 216 -11.32 4.43 2.74
C MET A 216 -9.95 4.37 2.05
N TYR A 217 -8.84 4.52 2.79
CA TYR A 217 -7.51 4.37 2.21
C TYR A 217 -7.27 2.96 1.64
N VAL A 218 -7.66 1.91 2.36
CA VAL A 218 -7.54 0.52 1.87
C VAL A 218 -8.28 0.34 0.54
N PHE A 219 -9.54 0.78 0.47
CA PHE A 219 -10.36 0.57 -0.73
C PHE A 219 -10.08 1.55 -1.86
N TYR A 220 -9.47 2.70 -1.56
CA TYR A 220 -8.84 3.53 -2.58
C TYR A 220 -7.63 2.83 -3.21
N GLY A 221 -6.75 2.18 -2.42
CA GLY A 221 -5.67 1.35 -2.96
C GLY A 221 -6.20 0.23 -3.85
N VAL A 222 -7.23 -0.49 -3.39
CA VAL A 222 -7.90 -1.54 -4.17
C VAL A 222 -8.42 -1.01 -5.50
N SER A 223 -9.12 0.14 -5.52
CA SER A 223 -9.66 0.71 -6.77
C SER A 223 -8.57 1.09 -7.79
N ARG A 224 -7.31 1.18 -7.33
CA ARG A 224 -6.11 1.44 -8.12
C ARG A 224 -5.23 0.22 -8.35
N TYR A 225 -5.78 -1.00 -8.21
CA TYR A 225 -5.04 -2.26 -8.41
C TYR A 225 -3.88 -2.48 -7.43
N ASP A 226 -3.92 -1.85 -6.25
CA ASP A 226 -2.91 -2.00 -5.20
C ASP A 226 -3.50 -2.74 -3.98
N THR A 227 -3.02 -3.97 -3.74
CA THR A 227 -3.44 -4.79 -2.59
C THR A 227 -2.57 -4.57 -1.35
N SER A 228 -1.56 -3.70 -1.39
CA SER A 228 -0.56 -3.57 -0.30
C SER A 228 -1.22 -3.16 1.01
N LEU A 229 -2.13 -2.18 0.98
CA LEU A 229 -2.86 -1.75 2.16
C LEU A 229 -3.88 -2.79 2.63
N LEU A 230 -4.55 -3.48 1.70
CA LEU A 230 -5.45 -4.58 2.03
C LEU A 230 -4.69 -5.70 2.77
N ALA A 231 -3.50 -6.05 2.30
CA ALA A 231 -2.63 -7.02 2.97
C ALA A 231 -2.26 -6.57 4.38
N ASN A 232 -1.81 -5.31 4.55
CA ASN A 232 -1.50 -4.75 5.87
C ASN A 232 -2.72 -4.74 6.80
N TYR A 233 -3.88 -4.39 6.26
CA TYR A 233 -5.14 -4.42 6.99
C TYR A 233 -5.49 -5.80 7.51
N LEU A 234 -5.45 -6.81 6.64
CA LEU A 234 -5.75 -8.19 7.02
C LEU A 234 -4.74 -8.74 8.04
N MET A 235 -3.45 -8.44 7.88
CA MET A 235 -2.44 -8.78 8.88
C MET A 235 -2.73 -8.16 10.26
N SER A 236 -3.18 -6.90 10.31
CA SER A 236 -3.60 -6.25 11.56
C SER A 236 -4.81 -6.94 12.20
N LEU A 237 -5.77 -7.44 11.39
CA LEU A 237 -6.92 -8.19 11.90
C LEU A 237 -6.56 -9.55 12.52
N GLU A 238 -5.34 -10.04 12.32
CA GLU A 238 -4.87 -11.29 12.92
C GLU A 238 -3.94 -11.05 14.11
N ARG A 239 -3.00 -10.11 13.96
CA ARG A 239 -1.85 -9.99 14.86
C ARG A 239 -2.00 -8.92 15.94
N ASP A 240 -2.96 -8.00 15.81
CA ASP A 240 -3.07 -6.86 16.71
C ASP A 240 -4.30 -6.96 17.62
N GLU A 241 -4.06 -7.01 18.94
CA GLU A 241 -5.02 -7.45 19.97
C GLU A 241 -6.17 -6.50 20.34
N PRO A 242 -6.43 -5.38 19.65
CA PRO A 242 -7.81 -4.92 19.55
C PRO A 242 -8.41 -5.20 18.18
N PHE A 243 -7.63 -5.24 17.10
CA PHE A 243 -8.14 -5.47 15.74
C PHE A 243 -8.47 -6.93 15.44
N ASN A 244 -7.88 -7.88 16.15
CA ASN A 244 -8.24 -9.29 16.05
C ASN A 244 -9.50 -9.66 16.84
N SER A 245 -10.04 -8.72 17.62
CA SER A 245 -11.18 -8.93 18.50
C SER A 245 -12.20 -7.78 18.35
N THR A 246 -12.16 -6.78 19.24
CA THR A 246 -13.19 -5.73 19.35
C THR A 246 -13.23 -4.79 18.16
N LEU A 247 -12.07 -4.42 17.60
CA LEU A 247 -11.91 -3.49 16.48
C LEU A 247 -11.92 -4.19 15.12
N LYS A 248 -12.43 -5.42 15.03
CA LYS A 248 -12.80 -5.96 13.71
C LYS A 248 -13.87 -5.06 13.08
N PRO A 249 -13.78 -4.78 11.77
CA PRO A 249 -14.67 -3.83 11.10
C PRO A 249 -16.15 -4.16 11.32
N TYR A 250 -16.55 -5.42 11.22
CA TYR A 250 -17.95 -5.86 11.41
C TYR A 250 -18.44 -5.78 12.85
N ASN A 251 -17.54 -5.60 13.82
CA ASN A 251 -17.90 -5.41 15.22
C ASN A 251 -18.08 -3.92 15.56
N VAL A 252 -17.54 -3.02 14.74
CA VAL A 252 -17.53 -1.56 14.97
C VAL A 252 -18.43 -0.80 14.00
N LEU A 253 -18.50 -1.26 12.76
CA LEU A 253 -19.14 -0.60 11.64
C LEU A 253 -20.43 -1.33 11.27
N SER A 254 -21.48 -0.55 11.04
CA SER A 254 -22.75 -1.04 10.51
C SER A 254 -22.69 -1.11 8.97
N PRO A 255 -23.64 -1.81 8.32
CA PRO A 255 -23.72 -1.82 6.86
C PRO A 255 -23.79 -0.42 6.23
N GLN A 256 -24.48 0.53 6.87
CA GLN A 256 -24.52 1.92 6.40
C GLN A 256 -23.13 2.57 6.41
N ASP A 257 -22.28 2.25 7.38
CA ASP A 257 -20.92 2.78 7.42
C ASP A 257 -20.06 2.24 6.29
N PHE A 258 -20.36 1.03 5.78
CA PHE A 258 -19.67 0.50 4.61
C PHE A 258 -20.07 1.24 3.34
N ASP A 259 -21.35 1.58 3.20
CA ASP A 259 -21.81 2.41 2.08
C ASP A 259 -21.23 3.83 2.17
N ASP A 260 -21.10 4.38 3.38
CA ASP A 260 -20.40 5.63 3.60
C ASP A 260 -18.92 5.53 3.16
N VAL A 261 -18.21 4.45 3.51
CA VAL A 261 -16.81 4.25 3.09
C VAL A 261 -16.69 4.22 1.57
N LYS A 262 -17.58 3.52 0.85
CA LYS A 262 -17.58 3.54 -0.63
C LYS A 262 -17.79 4.95 -1.18
N HIS A 263 -18.69 5.71 -0.58
CA HIS A 263 -18.93 7.08 -0.98
C HIS A 263 -17.66 7.93 -0.75
N GLU A 264 -17.03 7.79 0.41
CA GLU A 264 -15.79 8.49 0.75
C GLU A 264 -14.63 8.14 -0.20
N VAL A 265 -14.52 6.89 -0.67
CA VAL A 265 -13.51 6.53 -1.70
C VAL A 265 -13.69 7.36 -2.97
N LYS A 266 -14.94 7.59 -3.41
CA LYS A 266 -15.24 8.42 -4.59
C LYS A 266 -14.92 9.89 -4.33
N VAL A 267 -15.33 10.42 -3.17
CA VAL A 267 -15.06 11.80 -2.77
C VAL A 267 -13.55 12.04 -2.65
N PHE A 268 -12.83 11.09 -2.08
CA PHE A 268 -11.37 11.13 -1.96
C PHE A 268 -10.70 11.17 -3.33
N SER A 269 -11.12 10.32 -4.28
CA SER A 269 -10.60 10.35 -5.66
C SER A 269 -10.83 11.72 -6.32
N GLN A 270 -12.04 12.29 -6.21
CA GLN A 270 -12.35 13.62 -6.78
C GLN A 270 -11.53 14.74 -6.13
N MET A 271 -11.33 14.66 -4.81
CA MET A 271 -10.48 15.59 -4.09
C MET A 271 -9.03 15.51 -4.57
N LEU A 272 -8.51 14.30 -4.79
CA LEU A 272 -7.17 14.12 -5.34
C LEU A 272 -7.03 14.72 -6.74
N ASP A 273 -7.99 14.50 -7.63
CA ASP A 273 -7.97 15.10 -8.98
C ASP A 273 -7.93 16.63 -8.91
N LYS A 274 -8.77 17.24 -8.07
CA LYS A 274 -8.73 18.70 -7.84
C LYS A 274 -7.39 19.19 -7.32
N ARG A 275 -6.72 18.40 -6.46
CA ARG A 275 -5.37 18.75 -5.96
C ARG A 275 -4.31 18.56 -7.03
N ARG A 276 -4.42 17.51 -7.85
CA ARG A 276 -3.51 17.22 -8.97
C ARG A 276 -3.49 18.31 -10.02
N GLU A 277 -4.64 18.92 -10.30
CA GLU A 277 -4.74 20.11 -11.15
C GLU A 277 -3.82 21.25 -10.66
N GLN A 278 -3.69 21.44 -9.34
CA GLN A 278 -2.82 22.48 -8.75
C GLN A 278 -1.33 22.21 -9.00
N TYR A 279 -0.97 20.95 -9.30
CA TYR A 279 0.39 20.52 -9.64
C TYR A 279 0.59 20.28 -11.14
N ASN A 280 -0.39 20.63 -11.98
CA ASN A 280 -0.40 20.32 -13.42
C ASN A 280 -0.26 18.81 -13.72
N LEU A 281 -0.78 17.96 -12.84
CA LEU A 281 -0.81 16.51 -13.01
C LEU A 281 -2.12 16.09 -13.68
N VAL A 282 -2.06 15.08 -14.55
CA VAL A 282 -3.27 14.49 -15.17
C VAL A 282 -4.21 13.91 -14.11
N PRO A 283 -5.54 13.89 -14.28
CA PRO A 283 -6.46 13.21 -13.38
C PRO A 283 -6.09 11.74 -13.16
N ILE A 284 -6.32 11.21 -11.96
CA ILE A 284 -5.95 9.82 -11.59
C ILE A 284 -6.67 8.80 -12.46
N GLY A 285 -7.93 9.08 -12.82
CA GLY A 285 -8.72 8.23 -13.70
C GLY A 285 -8.17 8.15 -15.13
N GLU A 286 -7.30 9.08 -15.53
CA GLU A 286 -6.67 9.12 -16.86
C GLU A 286 -5.25 8.53 -16.89
N ILE A 287 -4.70 8.13 -15.72
CA ILE A 287 -3.44 7.40 -15.66
C ILE A 287 -3.68 5.98 -16.16
N ASP A 288 -2.92 5.58 -17.19
CA ASP A 288 -2.99 4.24 -17.75
C ASP A 288 -2.62 3.18 -16.70
N VAL A 289 -3.37 2.08 -16.70
CA VAL A 289 -3.14 0.96 -15.79
C VAL A 289 -2.60 -0.19 -16.64
N PRO A 290 -1.30 -0.54 -16.50
CA PRO A 290 -0.71 -1.55 -17.35
C PRO A 290 -1.36 -2.91 -17.10
N LYS A 291 -1.38 -3.78 -18.12
CA LYS A 291 -2.02 -5.10 -18.03
C LYS A 291 -1.52 -5.91 -16.84
N ILE A 292 -0.21 -5.83 -16.55
CA ILE A 292 0.42 -6.51 -15.41
C ILE A 292 -0.24 -6.18 -14.07
N ALA A 293 -0.76 -4.96 -13.88
CA ALA A 293 -1.38 -4.55 -12.62
C ALA A 293 -2.59 -5.41 -12.28
N THR A 294 -3.36 -5.86 -13.29
CA THR A 294 -4.48 -6.78 -13.09
C THR A 294 -4.00 -8.16 -12.67
N HIS A 295 -2.94 -8.67 -13.28
CA HIS A 295 -2.38 -9.99 -12.94
C HIS A 295 -1.73 -9.99 -11.55
N ASP A 296 -0.97 -8.95 -11.21
CA ASP A 296 -0.35 -8.77 -9.90
C ASP A 296 -1.40 -8.62 -8.79
N PHE A 297 -2.46 -7.85 -9.05
CA PHE A 297 -3.60 -7.73 -8.14
C PHE A 297 -4.25 -9.09 -7.88
N GLN A 298 -4.53 -9.86 -8.92
CA GLN A 298 -5.17 -11.18 -8.79
C GLN A 298 -4.26 -12.21 -8.13
N SER A 299 -2.96 -12.19 -8.43
CA SER A 299 -1.97 -13.05 -7.78
C SER A 299 -1.88 -12.75 -6.29
N SER A 300 -1.74 -11.47 -5.94
CA SER A 300 -1.66 -11.01 -4.55
C SER A 300 -2.95 -11.35 -3.78
N LEU A 301 -4.11 -11.14 -4.40
CA LEU A 301 -5.39 -11.50 -3.81
C LEU A 301 -5.54 -13.02 -3.64
N GLY A 302 -5.02 -13.82 -4.58
CA GLY A 302 -4.93 -15.27 -4.47
C GLY A 302 -4.17 -15.71 -3.22
N THR A 303 -3.01 -15.09 -2.97
CA THR A 303 -2.22 -15.30 -1.74
C THR A 303 -2.98 -14.86 -0.49
N LEU A 304 -3.57 -13.66 -0.47
CA LEU A 304 -4.33 -13.17 0.68
C LEU A 304 -5.53 -14.06 1.02
N TYR A 305 -6.13 -14.72 0.02
CA TYR A 305 -7.22 -15.66 0.24
C TYR A 305 -6.83 -16.96 0.92
N LEU A 306 -5.54 -17.34 0.89
CA LEU A 306 -5.02 -18.50 1.61
C LEU A 306 -5.14 -18.29 3.11
N ASP A 307 -4.70 -17.13 3.59
CA ASP A 307 -4.61 -16.84 5.02
C ASP A 307 -5.90 -16.18 5.55
N HIS A 308 -6.51 -15.29 4.77
CA HIS A 308 -7.53 -14.35 5.26
C HIS A 308 -8.91 -14.49 4.62
N GLY A 309 -9.21 -15.64 4.00
CA GLY A 309 -10.38 -15.76 3.11
C GLY A 309 -11.73 -15.38 3.73
N LYS A 310 -11.96 -15.68 5.01
CA LYS A 310 -13.21 -15.32 5.71
C LYS A 310 -13.38 -13.81 5.87
N ASP A 311 -12.31 -13.10 6.16
CA ASP A 311 -12.37 -11.64 6.38
C ASP A 311 -12.47 -10.91 5.04
N LEU A 312 -11.79 -11.39 4.00
CA LEU A 312 -11.96 -10.92 2.62
C LEU A 312 -13.40 -11.06 2.13
N ASP A 313 -14.05 -12.21 2.35
CA ASP A 313 -15.42 -12.44 1.88
C ASP A 313 -16.42 -11.45 2.51
N LYS A 314 -16.24 -11.11 3.79
CA LYS A 314 -17.06 -10.10 4.44
C LYS A 314 -16.77 -8.68 3.90
N LEU A 315 -15.52 -8.42 3.50
CA LEU A 315 -15.06 -7.11 3.02
C LEU A 315 -15.53 -6.84 1.60
N GLN A 316 -16.01 -7.85 0.86
CA GLN A 316 -16.50 -7.68 -0.51
C GLN A 316 -17.62 -6.65 -0.63
N SER A 317 -18.37 -6.43 0.46
CA SER A 317 -19.41 -5.42 0.53
C SER A 317 -18.87 -3.99 0.43
N LEU A 318 -17.57 -3.76 0.60
CA LEU A 318 -16.89 -2.45 0.52
C LEU A 318 -16.23 -2.17 -0.83
N ASN A 319 -16.27 -3.11 -1.78
CA ASN A 319 -15.75 -2.87 -3.12
C ASN A 319 -16.35 -1.58 -3.70
N ALA A 320 -15.48 -0.76 -4.30
CA ALA A 320 -15.91 0.39 -5.05
C ALA A 320 -16.66 -0.04 -6.32
N ASP A 321 -17.48 0.87 -6.86
CA ASP A 321 -18.17 0.66 -8.13
C ASP A 321 -17.22 0.67 -9.33
N THR A 322 -16.01 1.22 -9.14
CA THR A 322 -14.95 1.36 -10.14
C THR A 322 -13.67 0.67 -9.68
N GLY A 323 -12.89 0.15 -10.63
CA GLY A 323 -11.64 -0.59 -10.36
C GLY A 323 -11.86 -2.10 -10.17
N PRO A 324 -10.82 -2.83 -9.73
CA PRO A 324 -10.90 -4.27 -9.56
C PRO A 324 -11.67 -4.64 -8.30
N ASN A 325 -12.24 -5.84 -8.31
CA ASN A 325 -13.02 -6.37 -7.20
C ASN A 325 -12.21 -7.40 -6.39
N ILE A 326 -12.32 -7.36 -5.06
CA ILE A 326 -11.64 -8.33 -4.18
C ILE A 326 -12.31 -9.72 -4.13
N LYS A 327 -13.34 -9.98 -4.93
CA LYS A 327 -13.98 -11.30 -5.09
C LYS A 327 -13.03 -12.30 -5.73
N ARG A 328 -13.23 -13.58 -5.42
CA ARG A 328 -12.53 -14.70 -6.07
C ARG A 328 -12.90 -14.80 -7.55
N SER A 329 -12.05 -14.27 -8.42
CA SER A 329 -12.11 -14.54 -9.86
C SER A 329 -11.62 -15.96 -10.18
N ALA A 330 -11.70 -16.35 -11.45
CA ALA A 330 -11.13 -17.61 -11.92
C ALA A 330 -9.60 -17.68 -11.67
N CYS A 331 -8.86 -16.59 -11.94
CA CYS A 331 -7.42 -16.53 -11.68
C CYS A 331 -7.10 -16.55 -10.18
N VAL A 332 -7.84 -15.82 -9.34
CA VAL A 332 -7.68 -15.86 -7.88
C VAL A 332 -7.90 -17.29 -7.36
N THR A 333 -8.93 -17.97 -7.85
CA THR A 333 -9.22 -19.36 -7.50
C THR A 333 -8.12 -20.32 -7.95
N ARG A 334 -7.53 -20.08 -9.13
CA ARG A 334 -6.42 -20.90 -9.65
C ARG A 334 -5.16 -20.73 -8.81
N HIS A 335 -4.80 -19.49 -8.45
CA HIS A 335 -3.72 -19.19 -7.51
C HIS A 335 -3.95 -19.88 -6.16
N PHE A 336 -5.13 -19.69 -5.56
CA PHE A 336 -5.51 -20.32 -4.30
C PHE A 336 -5.36 -21.85 -4.36
N LYS A 337 -5.83 -22.51 -5.42
CA LYS A 337 -5.73 -23.98 -5.57
C LYS A 337 -4.30 -24.47 -5.76
N LEU A 338 -3.46 -23.69 -6.43
CA LEU A 338 -2.06 -24.09 -6.68
C LEU A 338 -1.24 -24.01 -5.41
N PHE A 339 -1.33 -22.88 -4.69
CA PHE A 339 -0.49 -22.61 -3.52
C PHE A 339 -1.11 -23.11 -2.21
N GLY A 340 -2.43 -23.24 -2.13
CA GLY A 340 -3.14 -23.76 -0.95
C GLY A 340 -3.03 -25.28 -0.76
N LYS A 341 -2.34 -26.00 -1.65
CA LYS A 341 -1.96 -27.40 -1.40
C LYS A 341 -0.77 -27.53 -0.45
N TYR A 342 -0.07 -26.43 -0.17
CA TYR A 342 1.14 -26.38 0.65
C TYR A 342 0.93 -25.66 1.99
N HIS A 343 -0.29 -25.21 2.27
CA HIS A 343 -0.79 -24.80 3.58
C HIS A 343 -1.72 -25.89 4.11
#